data_AF-A0A2M6ZSJ4-F1
#
_entry.id   AF-A0A2M6ZSJ4-F1
#
_cell.length_a   1.000
_cell.length_b   1.000
_cell.length_c   1.000
_cell.angle_alpha   90.00
_cell.angle_beta   90.00
_cell.angle_gamma   90.00
#
_symmetry.space_group_name_H-M   'P 1'
#
loop_
_entity.id
_entity.type
_entity.pdbx_description
1 polymer ?
#
loop_
_entity_poly.entity_id
_entity_poly.type
_entity_poly.pdbx_seq_one_letter_code
_entity_poly.pdbx_strand_id
1 'polypeptide(L)'
;MEVGLGAAYAVARALVSMKQVGLNVASDPFMAAAITGINAGMVAISADDPGAHGTQNEQDSRHFAGFAKVPVLEPSDIEHLVRSIGVSDVKVIDAFNIKALRAGVRSSLDSPELSVIIVRGACSVRVPRRSEPRAIDTEKCNRCGGCSSAPISSA
;
A
#
# COMPACT_ATOMS: atom_id res chain seq x y z
N MET A 1 1.87 -18.03 8.98
CA MET A 1 0.82 -17.71 9.98
C MET A 1 0.71 -18.81 11.03
N GLU A 2 0.97 -20.06 10.64
CA GLU A 2 0.97 -21.27 11.43
C GLU A 2 1.74 -21.17 12.74
N VAL A 3 2.89 -20.48 12.76
CA VAL A 3 3.66 -20.25 14.00
C VAL A 3 2.86 -19.43 15.01
N GLY A 4 2.21 -18.35 14.56
CA GLY A 4 1.34 -17.53 15.43
C GLY A 4 0.10 -18.28 15.88
N LEU A 5 -0.48 -19.10 15.00
CA LEU A 5 -1.62 -19.96 15.35
C LEU A 5 -1.23 -21.03 16.38
N GLY A 6 -0.06 -21.65 16.24
CA GLY A 6 0.49 -22.59 17.22
C GLY A 6 0.72 -21.95 18.58
N ALA A 7 1.24 -20.72 18.60
CA ALA A 7 1.37 -19.93 19.83
C ALA A 7 0.00 -19.64 20.47
N ALA A 8 -1.00 -19.28 19.66
CA ALA A 8 -2.37 -19.04 20.13
C ALA A 8 -3.04 -20.30 20.70
N TYR A 9 -2.79 -21.47 20.13
CA TYR A 9 -3.20 -22.75 20.74
C TYR A 9 -2.47 -23.05 22.04
N ALA A 10 -1.18 -22.69 22.12
CA ALA A 10 -0.38 -22.78 23.33
C ALA A 10 -0.67 -21.67 24.36
N VAL A 11 -1.82 -20.97 24.26
CA VAL A 11 -2.31 -19.96 25.21
C VAL A 11 -1.47 -18.66 25.21
N ALA A 12 -0.64 -18.44 24.19
CA ALA A 12 0.08 -17.18 24.00
C ALA A 12 -0.69 -16.25 23.05
N ARG A 13 -0.69 -14.94 23.34
CA ARG A 13 -1.22 -13.95 22.39
C ARG A 13 -0.27 -13.79 21.22
N ALA A 14 -0.80 -13.73 19.99
CA ALA A 14 0.01 -13.62 18.78
C ALA A 14 -0.46 -12.49 17.86
N LEU A 15 0.50 -11.85 17.19
CA LEU A 15 0.25 -10.93 16.09
C LEU A 15 1.03 -11.43 14.87
N VAL A 16 0.34 -11.57 13.74
CA VAL A 16 0.95 -11.95 12.47
C VAL A 16 0.75 -10.83 11.46
N SER A 17 1.84 -10.30 10.93
CA SER A 17 1.82 -9.27 9.90
C SER A 17 2.30 -9.85 8.57
N MET A 18 1.65 -9.45 7.49
CA MET A 18 2.01 -9.89 6.15
C MET A 18 1.85 -8.73 5.16
N LYS A 19 2.69 -8.71 4.12
CA LYS A 19 2.50 -7.80 2.98
C LYS A 19 1.33 -8.30 2.13
N GLN A 20 0.82 -7.45 1.23
CA GLN A 20 -0.14 -7.76 0.17
C GLN A 20 0.02 -9.20 -0.36
N VAL A 21 -1.10 -9.90 -0.60
CA VAL A 21 -1.19 -11.32 -1.01
C VAL A 21 -0.90 -12.30 0.14
N GLY A 22 -0.35 -11.84 1.25
CA GLY A 22 -0.01 -12.68 2.39
C GLY A 22 -1.19 -13.47 2.95
N LEU A 23 -2.37 -12.85 3.08
CA LEU A 23 -3.53 -13.56 3.67
C LEU A 23 -4.10 -14.58 2.71
N ASN A 24 -3.94 -14.38 1.40
CA ASN A 24 -4.28 -15.39 0.41
C ASN A 24 -3.39 -16.63 0.56
N VAL A 25 -2.08 -16.44 0.73
CA VAL A 25 -1.14 -17.54 1.02
C VAL A 25 -1.46 -18.20 2.37
N ALA A 26 -1.84 -17.41 3.37
CA ALA A 26 -2.20 -17.87 4.69
C ALA A 26 -3.70 -18.19 4.85
N SER A 27 -4.44 -18.35 3.75
CA SER A 27 -5.90 -18.51 3.80
C SER A 27 -6.29 -19.80 4.50
N ASP A 28 -5.56 -20.89 4.25
CA ASP A 28 -5.80 -22.20 4.85
C ASP A 28 -5.68 -22.17 6.39
N PRO A 29 -4.56 -21.71 6.98
CA PRO A 29 -4.47 -21.58 8.44
C PRO A 29 -5.42 -20.51 9.01
N PHE A 30 -5.79 -19.48 8.24
CA PHE A 30 -6.77 -18.48 8.67
C PHE A 30 -8.19 -19.05 8.75
N MET A 31 -8.62 -19.80 7.73
CA MET A 31 -9.90 -20.52 7.74
C MET A 31 -9.93 -21.57 8.84
N ALA A 32 -8.85 -22.34 8.99
CA ALA A 32 -8.74 -23.35 10.03
C ALA A 32 -8.90 -22.73 11.42
N ALA A 33 -8.21 -21.61 11.70
CA ALA A 33 -8.32 -20.90 12.98
C ALA A 33 -9.76 -20.41 13.27
N ALA A 34 -10.49 -19.97 12.23
CA ALA A 34 -11.88 -19.54 12.38
C ALA A 34 -12.84 -20.70 12.73
N ILE A 35 -12.58 -21.89 12.18
CA ILE A 35 -13.43 -23.08 12.41
C ILE A 35 -13.10 -23.74 13.74
N THR A 36 -11.82 -23.93 14.03
CA THR A 36 -11.34 -24.67 15.21
C THR A 36 -11.33 -23.84 16.48
N GLY A 37 -11.36 -22.51 16.35
CA GLY A 37 -11.15 -21.59 17.46
C GLY A 37 -9.68 -21.53 17.89
N ILE A 38 -9.38 -20.70 18.88
CA ILE A 38 -8.03 -20.55 19.45
C ILE A 38 -8.13 -20.35 20.97
N ASN A 39 -7.13 -20.80 21.73
CA ASN A 39 -7.14 -20.75 23.20
C ASN A 39 -6.76 -19.37 23.77
N ALA A 40 -6.06 -18.55 22.98
CA ALA A 40 -5.73 -17.16 23.29
C ALA A 40 -6.11 -16.24 22.11
N GLY A 41 -5.91 -14.93 22.24
CA GLY A 41 -6.19 -13.98 21.15
C GLY A 41 -5.09 -13.93 20.08
N MET A 42 -5.49 -13.85 18.81
CA MET A 42 -4.59 -13.64 17.67
C MET A 42 -5.09 -12.49 16.79
N VAL A 43 -4.19 -11.63 16.34
CA VAL A 43 -4.48 -10.54 15.37
C VAL A 43 -3.69 -10.79 14.08
N ALA A 44 -4.39 -10.81 12.95
CA ALA A 44 -3.78 -10.87 11.62
C ALA A 44 -3.85 -9.50 10.95
N ILE A 45 -2.70 -8.99 10.51
CA ILE A 45 -2.56 -7.72 9.79
C ILE A 45 -2.14 -8.03 8.35
N SER A 46 -3.05 -7.83 7.39
CA SER A 46 -2.73 -7.86 5.97
C SER A 46 -2.54 -6.44 5.47
N ALA A 47 -1.32 -6.09 5.05
CA ALA A 47 -1.02 -4.80 4.46
C ALA A 47 -1.36 -4.81 2.96
N ASP A 48 -2.65 -4.96 2.68
CA ASP A 48 -3.23 -4.92 1.34
C ASP A 48 -3.33 -3.48 0.82
N ASP A 49 -3.23 -3.34 -0.49
CA ASP A 49 -3.31 -2.05 -1.18
C ASP A 49 -4.48 -2.11 -2.20
N PRO A 50 -5.76 -2.13 -1.75
CA PRO A 50 -6.90 -2.17 -2.67
C PRO A 50 -6.92 -0.92 -3.56
N GLY A 51 -7.18 -1.10 -4.86
CA GLY A 51 -7.09 -0.05 -5.86
C GLY A 51 -5.66 0.28 -6.32
N ALA A 52 -4.65 -0.49 -5.94
CA ALA A 52 -3.31 -0.36 -6.51
C ALA A 52 -3.28 -0.89 -7.95
N HIS A 53 -2.92 -0.02 -8.92
CA HIS A 53 -2.93 -0.36 -10.35
C HIS A 53 -1.58 -0.86 -10.87
N GLY A 54 -0.49 -0.54 -10.18
CA GLY A 54 0.88 -0.95 -10.55
C GLY A 54 1.27 -2.33 -10.02
N THR A 55 0.39 -2.99 -9.26
CA THR A 55 0.58 -4.35 -8.77
C THR A 55 -0.04 -5.34 -9.75
N GLN A 56 0.61 -6.48 -9.96
CA GLN A 56 0.05 -7.56 -10.79
C GLN A 56 -1.15 -8.26 -10.13
N ASN A 57 -1.31 -8.10 -8.81
CA ASN A 57 -2.32 -8.81 -8.04
C ASN A 57 -2.94 -7.87 -7.01
N GLU A 58 -3.90 -7.07 -7.46
CA GLU A 58 -4.79 -6.34 -6.56
C GLU A 58 -5.63 -7.36 -5.80
N GLN A 59 -5.42 -7.46 -4.49
CA GLN A 59 -6.21 -8.32 -3.63
C GLN A 59 -6.77 -7.54 -2.47
N ASP A 60 -8.03 -7.82 -2.18
CA ASP A 60 -8.75 -7.31 -1.05
C ASP A 60 -9.09 -8.47 -0.11
N SER A 61 -8.30 -8.60 0.95
CA SER A 61 -8.42 -9.68 1.92
C SER A 61 -9.64 -9.56 2.85
N ARG A 62 -10.40 -8.46 2.79
CA ARG A 62 -11.64 -8.32 3.55
C ARG A 62 -12.66 -9.40 3.20
N HIS A 63 -12.60 -9.92 1.97
CA HIS A 63 -13.44 -11.03 1.52
C HIS A 63 -13.15 -12.34 2.27
N PHE A 64 -11.89 -12.64 2.59
CA PHE A 64 -11.55 -13.82 3.38
C PHE A 64 -12.16 -13.74 4.78
N ALA A 65 -12.09 -12.56 5.41
CA ALA A 65 -12.67 -12.37 6.74
C ALA A 65 -14.20 -12.45 6.74
N GLY A 66 -14.85 -11.88 5.72
CA GLY A 66 -16.30 -12.03 5.52
C GLY A 66 -16.71 -13.50 5.35
N PHE A 67 -15.94 -14.27 4.56
CA PHE A 67 -16.17 -15.69 4.37
C PHE A 67 -15.93 -16.51 5.66
N ALA A 68 -14.87 -16.22 6.40
CA ALA A 68 -14.56 -16.86 7.69
C ALA A 68 -15.45 -16.41 8.85
N LYS A 69 -16.29 -15.39 8.66
CA LYS A 69 -17.06 -14.71 9.73
C LYS A 69 -16.17 -14.17 10.86
N VAL A 70 -14.98 -13.69 10.52
CA VAL A 70 -14.02 -13.08 11.44
C VAL A 70 -14.14 -11.56 11.36
N PRO A 71 -14.15 -10.82 12.49
CA PRO A 71 -14.22 -9.36 12.47
C PRO A 71 -13.00 -8.73 11.82
N VAL A 72 -13.23 -7.68 11.03
CA VAL A 72 -12.18 -6.85 10.41
C VAL A 72 -12.20 -5.47 11.04
N LEU A 73 -11.02 -4.97 11.39
CA LEU A 73 -10.82 -3.61 11.85
C LEU A 73 -10.01 -2.86 10.79
N GLU A 74 -10.66 -1.96 10.05
CA GLU A 74 -10.00 -1.11 9.07
C GLU A 74 -9.73 0.28 9.69
N PRO A 75 -8.47 0.72 9.75
CA PRO A 75 -8.14 2.07 10.17
C PRO A 75 -8.60 3.09 9.11
N SER A 76 -8.95 4.32 9.54
CA SER A 76 -9.39 5.38 8.64
C SER A 76 -8.28 5.88 7.70
N ASP A 77 -7.02 5.85 8.16
CA ASP A 77 -5.83 6.06 7.35
C ASP A 77 -4.61 5.36 7.96
N ILE A 78 -3.52 5.30 7.18
CA ILE A 78 -2.25 4.68 7.61
C ILE A 78 -1.68 5.40 8.84
N GLU A 79 -1.90 6.71 9.00
CA GLU A 79 -1.37 7.46 10.13
C GLU A 79 -2.01 7.01 11.45
N HIS A 80 -3.34 6.88 11.49
CA HIS A 80 -4.06 6.36 12.65
C HIS A 80 -3.63 4.93 13.00
N LEU A 81 -3.42 4.08 12.00
CA LEU A 81 -2.90 2.71 12.21
C LEU A 81 -1.53 2.74 12.90
N VAL A 82 -0.60 3.52 12.37
CA VAL A 82 0.77 3.60 12.86
C VAL A 82 0.81 4.12 14.30
N ARG A 83 -0.02 5.12 14.62
CA ARG A 83 -0.15 5.65 15.98
C ARG A 83 -0.77 4.63 16.94
N SER A 84 -1.77 3.85 16.50
CA SER A 84 -2.44 2.87 17.36
C SER A 84 -1.57 1.68 17.74
N ILE A 85 -0.57 1.33 16.92
CA ILE A 85 0.45 0.31 17.25
C ILE A 85 1.61 0.85 18.10
N GLY A 86 1.54 2.11 18.54
CA GLY A 86 2.49 2.71 19.50
C GLY A 86 3.65 3.47 18.89
N VAL A 87 3.67 3.72 17.58
CA VAL A 87 4.69 4.57 16.94
C VAL A 87 4.33 6.04 17.13
N SER A 88 5.19 6.77 17.83
CA SER A 88 5.00 8.21 18.11
C SER A 88 5.62 9.10 17.03
N ASP A 89 6.78 8.72 16.48
CA ASP A 89 7.47 9.46 15.42
C ASP A 89 6.90 9.11 14.04
N VAL A 90 5.89 9.86 13.62
CA VAL A 90 5.23 9.70 12.32
C VAL A 90 5.37 10.98 11.51
N LYS A 91 5.92 10.86 10.29
CA LYS A 91 6.14 11.98 9.36
C LYS A 91 5.35 11.76 8.08
N VAL A 92 4.40 12.64 7.77
CA VAL A 92 3.67 12.61 6.50
C VAL A 92 4.31 13.59 5.52
N ILE A 93 4.80 13.10 4.39
CA ILE A 93 5.57 13.89 3.41
C ILE A 93 4.97 13.71 2.01
N ASP A 94 4.91 14.79 1.25
CA ASP A 94 4.52 14.73 -0.17
C ASP A 94 5.61 14.03 -1.02
N ALA A 95 5.18 13.14 -1.93
CA ALA A 95 6.05 12.35 -2.78
C ALA A 95 6.93 13.18 -3.73
N PHE A 96 6.46 14.38 -4.11
CA PHE A 96 7.16 15.27 -5.04
C PHE A 96 8.07 16.27 -4.32
N ASN A 97 7.98 16.38 -3.00
CA ASN A 97 8.90 17.19 -2.20
C ASN A 97 10.14 16.40 -1.79
N ILE A 98 11.06 16.22 -2.74
CA ILE A 98 12.31 15.45 -2.55
C ILE A 98 13.21 16.04 -1.45
N LYS A 99 13.19 17.36 -1.26
CA LYS A 99 13.98 18.01 -0.20
C LYS A 99 13.47 17.63 1.19
N ALA A 100 12.16 17.72 1.40
CA ALA A 100 11.52 17.31 2.64
C ALA A 100 11.69 15.80 2.88
N LEU A 101 11.53 14.98 1.84
CA LEU A 101 11.69 13.52 1.96
C LEU A 101 13.11 13.13 2.40
N ARG A 102 14.14 13.71 1.77
CA ARG A 102 15.54 13.45 2.15
C ARG A 102 15.84 13.91 3.57
N ALA A 103 15.34 15.07 3.97
CA ALA A 103 15.50 15.57 5.34
C ALA A 103 14.79 14.67 6.35
N GLY A 104 13.56 14.23 6.04
CA GLY A 104 12.78 13.31 6.86
C GLY A 104 13.49 11.97 7.07
N VAL A 105 13.95 11.34 5.99
CA VAL A 105 14.71 10.08 6.07
C VAL A 105 15.95 10.25 6.93
N ARG A 106 16.72 11.34 6.74
CA ARG A 106 17.93 11.58 7.52
C ARG A 106 17.63 11.75 9.01
N SER A 107 16.64 12.58 9.35
CA SER A 107 16.22 12.77 10.75
C SER A 107 15.73 11.47 11.41
N SER A 108 15.12 10.57 10.64
CA SER A 108 14.67 9.26 11.11
C SER A 108 15.81 8.28 11.32
N LEU A 109 16.88 8.36 10.52
CA LEU A 109 18.08 7.53 10.69
C LEU A 109 18.97 8.00 11.85
N ASP A 110 18.95 9.30 12.15
CA ASP A 110 19.71 9.88 13.27
C ASP A 110 19.04 9.61 14.63
N SER A 111 17.80 9.13 14.64
CA SER A 111 17.05 8.78 15.86
C SER A 111 17.15 7.28 16.16
N PRO A 112 17.35 6.87 17.42
CA PRO A 112 17.28 5.46 17.82
C PRO A 112 15.84 4.92 17.91
N GLU A 113 14.83 5.80 17.86
CA GLU A 113 13.42 5.43 18.00
C GLU A 113 12.83 4.90 16.70
N LEU A 114 11.84 4.00 16.81
CA LEU A 114 11.08 3.53 15.66
C LEU A 114 10.32 4.71 15.04
N SER A 115 10.59 4.98 13.76
CA SER A 115 9.98 6.06 13.02
C SER A 115 9.31 5.58 11.75
N VAL A 116 8.19 6.20 11.39
CA VAL A 116 7.43 5.87 10.19
C VAL A 116 7.26 7.11 9.32
N ILE A 117 7.63 6.98 8.05
CA ILE A 117 7.47 8.03 7.05
C ILE A 117 6.37 7.61 6.08
N ILE A 118 5.27 8.34 6.08
CA ILE A 118 4.13 8.13 5.17
C ILE A 118 4.29 9.08 4.00
N VAL A 119 4.63 8.54 2.84
CA VAL A 119 4.76 9.32 1.61
C VAL A 119 3.41 9.34 0.89
N ARG A 120 2.81 10.51 0.77
CA ARG A 120 1.55 10.71 0.04
C ARG A 120 1.82 11.38 -1.30
N GLY A 121 1.23 10.87 -2.36
CA GLY A 121 1.36 11.44 -3.69
C GLY A 121 0.40 10.80 -4.68
N ALA A 122 0.08 11.53 -5.74
CA ALA A 122 -0.74 10.99 -6.81
C ALA A 122 0.00 9.86 -7.54
N CYS A 123 -0.67 8.74 -7.77
CA CYS A 123 -0.11 7.62 -8.52
C CYS A 123 0.18 8.06 -9.95
N SER A 124 1.42 7.92 -10.41
CA SER A 124 1.84 8.29 -11.77
C SER A 124 1.03 7.61 -12.87
N VAL A 125 0.42 6.46 -12.57
CA VAL A 125 -0.50 5.72 -13.46
C VAL A 125 -1.89 6.36 -13.54
N ARG A 126 -2.36 7.05 -12.49
CA ARG A 126 -3.67 7.71 -12.44
C ARG A 126 -3.62 9.20 -12.76
N VAL A 127 -2.46 9.84 -12.66
CA VAL A 127 -2.31 11.23 -13.11
C VAL A 127 -2.36 11.23 -14.63
N PRO A 128 -3.41 11.79 -15.27
CA PRO A 128 -3.41 11.90 -16.71
C PRO A 128 -2.22 12.76 -17.13
N ARG A 129 -1.39 12.24 -18.02
CA ARG A 129 -0.44 13.06 -18.76
C ARG A 129 -1.25 14.03 -19.62
N ARG A 130 -1.46 15.25 -19.13
CA ARG A 130 -1.96 16.34 -19.95
C ARG A 130 -0.80 16.78 -20.85
N SER A 131 -0.70 16.18 -22.02
CA SER A 131 0.01 16.83 -23.12
C SER A 131 -0.89 17.95 -23.63
N GLU A 132 -0.39 19.19 -23.65
CA GLU A 132 -1.07 20.25 -24.39
C GLU A 132 -1.26 19.81 -25.85
N PRO A 133 -2.42 20.08 -26.48
CA PRO A 133 -2.60 19.79 -27.89
C PRO A 133 -1.47 20.42 -28.69
N ARG A 134 -0.70 19.59 -29.39
CA ARG A 134 0.37 20.11 -30.26
C ARG A 134 -0.29 20.82 -31.44
N ALA A 135 0.01 22.10 -31.61
CA ALA A 135 -0.38 22.86 -32.79
C ALA A 135 0.77 22.87 -33.81
N ILE A 136 0.43 22.91 -35.10
CA ILE A 136 1.41 23.11 -36.17
C ILE A 136 1.77 24.60 -36.21
N ASP A 137 3.05 24.92 -36.08
CA ASP A 137 3.58 26.27 -36.35
C ASP A 137 3.49 26.54 -37.87
N THR A 138 2.54 27.38 -38.28
CA THR A 138 2.26 27.67 -39.70
C THR A 138 3.39 28.42 -40.38
N GLU A 139 4.19 29.19 -39.63
CA GLU A 139 5.34 29.94 -40.16
C GLU A 139 6.52 29.01 -40.47
N LYS A 140 6.64 27.90 -39.74
CA LYS A 140 7.72 26.89 -39.93
C LYS A 140 7.29 25.67 -40.73
N CYS A 141 6.02 25.58 -41.10
CA CYS A 141 5.47 24.43 -41.80
C CYS A 141 5.99 24.35 -43.25
N ASN A 142 6.77 23.31 -43.55
CA ASN A 142 7.26 23.01 -44.89
C ASN A 142 6.39 21.99 -45.67
N ARG A 143 5.19 21.67 -45.17
CA ARG A 143 4.23 20.74 -45.78
C ARG A 143 4.77 19.32 -46.03
N CYS A 144 5.73 18.85 -45.22
CA CYS A 144 6.32 17.53 -45.36
C CYS A 144 5.40 16.35 -44.95
N GLY A 145 4.23 16.62 -44.36
CA GLY A 145 3.32 15.58 -43.87
C GLY A 145 3.77 14.86 -42.59
N GLY A 146 4.88 15.26 -41.98
CA GLY A 146 5.37 14.65 -40.73
C GLY A 146 4.41 14.82 -39.53
N CYS A 147 3.57 15.86 -39.56
CA CYS A 147 2.54 16.09 -38.53
C CYS A 147 1.42 15.04 -38.54
N SER A 148 1.16 14.39 -39.68
CA SER A 148 0.16 13.31 -39.81
C SER A 148 0.70 11.92 -39.47
N SER A 149 2.02 11.73 -39.49
CA SER A 149 2.69 10.45 -39.19
C SER A 149 3.41 10.44 -37.83
N ALA A 150 3.49 11.59 -37.15
CA ALA A 150 4.04 11.67 -35.81
C ALA A 150 3.24 10.75 -34.87
N PRO A 151 3.87 9.77 -34.22
CA PRO A 151 3.17 8.96 -33.22
C PRO A 151 2.62 9.91 -32.16
N ILE A 152 1.35 9.72 -31.79
CA ILE A 152 0.71 10.40 -30.66
C ILE A 152 1.41 9.89 -29.39
N SER A 153 2.61 10.39 -29.14
CA SER A 153 3.38 10.13 -27.94
C SER A 153 2.85 11.08 -26.88
N SER A 154 2.25 10.51 -25.83
CA SER A 154 1.77 11.20 -24.64
C SER A 154 2.96 11.73 -23.84
N ALA A 155 3.26 13.02 -24.03
CA ALA A 155 4.14 13.78 -23.15
C ALA A 155 3.46 13.98 -21.79
#